data_AF-G2TI58-F1
#
_entry.id   AF-G2TI58-F1
#
_cell.length_a   1.000
_cell.length_b   1.000
_cell.length_c   1.000
_cell.angle_alpha   90.00
_cell.angle_beta   90.00
_cell.angle_gamma   90.00
#
_symmetry.space_group_name_H-M   'P 1'
#
loop_
_entity.id
_entity.type
_entity.pdbx_description
1 polymer ?
#
loop_
_entity_poly.entity_id
_entity_poly.type
_entity_poly.pdbx_seq_one_letter_code
_entity_poly.pdbx_strand_id
1 'polypeptide(L)'
;MENYIKEAKNGFYFDHMNSHAFLVNEVKMMLTLLAYNLTNWLRTLCFPEGQKTMQIDTIRTRLIKAASKVVKSGRSLYFKLSSSFVYQNFFWDVLNRIQKLQLE
;
A
#
# COMPACT_ATOMS: atom_id res chain seq x y z
N MET A 1 9.55 -13.21 13.26
CA MET A 1 8.38 -12.76 14.04
C MET A 1 8.53 -11.31 14.49
N GLU A 2 9.64 -10.94 15.13
CA GLU A 2 9.88 -9.58 15.64
C GLU A 2 9.75 -8.46 14.58
N ASN A 3 10.29 -8.65 13.37
CA ASN A 3 10.22 -7.64 12.32
C ASN A 3 8.80 -7.32 11.87
N TYR A 4 7.89 -8.30 11.86
CA TYR A 4 6.48 -8.09 11.52
C TYR A 4 5.76 -7.23 12.58
N ILE A 5 6.06 -7.46 13.86
CA ILE A 5 5.51 -6.66 14.97
C ILE A 5 6.04 -5.22 14.89
N LYS A 6 7.33 -5.03 14.63
CA LYS A 6 7.93 -3.70 14.44
C LYS A 6 7.30 -2.96 13.25
N GLU A 7 7.10 -3.65 12.13
CA GLU A 7 6.47 -3.06 10.93
C GLU A 7 5.02 -2.66 11.20
N ALA A 8 4.23 -3.51 11.86
CA ALA A 8 2.86 -3.16 12.25
C ALA A 8 2.81 -1.96 13.22
N LYS A 9 3.67 -1.96 14.25
CA LYS A 9 3.75 -0.89 15.24
C LYS A 9 4.16 0.43 14.60
N ASN A 10 5.35 0.48 14.00
CA ASN A 10 5.95 1.72 13.52
C ASN A 10 5.40 2.15 12.15
N GLY A 11 5.15 1.20 11.26
CA GLY A 11 4.76 1.47 9.88
C GLY A 11 3.26 1.70 9.70
N PHE A 12 2.42 1.20 10.61
CA PHE A 12 0.97 1.37 10.59
C PHE A 12 0.39 2.03 11.85
N TYR A 13 1.25 2.48 12.79
CA TYR A 13 0.83 3.17 14.02
C TYR A 13 -0.12 2.33 14.89
N PHE A 14 0.15 1.02 14.98
CA PHE A 14 -0.68 0.09 15.73
C PHE A 14 -0.72 0.40 17.24
N ASP A 15 0.28 1.10 17.76
CA ASP A 15 0.36 1.56 19.15
C ASP A 15 -0.31 2.92 19.41
N HIS A 16 -0.84 3.59 18.39
CA HIS A 16 -1.38 4.95 18.52
C HIS A 16 -2.89 4.96 18.77
N MET A 17 -3.31 4.53 19.96
CA MET A 17 -4.72 4.41 20.38
C MET A 17 -5.10 5.50 21.39
N ASN A 18 -5.18 6.74 20.91
CA ASN A 18 -5.25 7.93 21.75
C ASN A 18 -6.69 8.41 22.07
N SER A 19 -7.72 7.63 21.72
CA SER A 19 -9.09 8.00 22.09
C SER A 19 -9.37 7.64 23.55
N HIS A 20 -10.20 8.43 24.22
CA HIS A 20 -10.74 8.07 25.53
C HIS A 20 -11.79 6.95 25.45
N ALA A 21 -12.43 6.77 24.29
CA ALA A 21 -13.45 5.75 24.08
C ALA A 21 -12.83 4.43 23.62
N PHE A 22 -13.04 3.35 24.38
CA PHE A 22 -12.52 2.01 24.08
C PHE A 22 -12.93 1.53 22.68
N LEU A 23 -14.23 1.66 22.33
CA LEU A 23 -14.76 1.21 21.04
C LEU A 23 -14.06 1.91 19.85
N VAL A 24 -13.71 3.19 19.99
CA VAL A 24 -13.00 3.94 18.94
C VAL A 24 -11.59 3.38 18.72
N ASN A 25 -10.89 3.06 19.80
CA ASN A 25 -9.55 2.46 19.73
C ASN A 25 -9.61 1.04 19.17
N GLU A 26 -10.64 0.26 19.53
CA GLU A 26 -10.86 -1.08 19.01
C GLU A 26 -11.05 -1.07 17.49
N VAL A 27 -11.95 -0.22 16.98
CA VAL A 27 -12.18 -0.07 15.53
C VAL A 27 -10.92 0.42 14.83
N LYS A 28 -10.20 1.38 15.42
CA LYS A 28 -8.93 1.88 14.86
C LYS A 28 -7.90 0.75 14.75
N MET A 29 -7.76 -0.07 15.78
CA MET A 29 -6.85 -1.22 15.78
C MET A 29 -7.21 -2.22 14.67
N MET A 30 -8.50 -2.53 14.50
CA MET A 30 -8.97 -3.43 13.43
C MET A 30 -8.66 -2.87 12.03
N LEU A 31 -8.90 -1.57 11.81
CA LEU A 31 -8.57 -0.91 10.53
C LEU A 31 -7.06 -0.93 10.25
N THR A 32 -6.24 -0.70 11.28
CA THR A 32 -4.79 -0.78 11.16
C THR A 32 -4.34 -2.18 10.77
N LEU A 33 -4.90 -3.22 11.40
CA LEU A 33 -4.60 -4.62 11.07
C LEU A 33 -5.03 -4.97 9.64
N LEU A 34 -6.20 -4.49 9.21
CA LEU A 34 -6.69 -4.68 7.85
C LEU A 34 -5.75 -4.02 6.82
N ALA A 35 -5.30 -2.80 7.07
CA ALA A 35 -4.34 -2.10 6.20
C ALA A 35 -2.99 -2.83 6.13
N TYR A 36 -2.52 -3.37 7.25
CA TYR A 36 -1.30 -4.19 7.30
C TYR A 36 -1.44 -5.45 6.44
N ASN A 37 -2.53 -6.20 6.60
CA ASN A 37 -2.79 -7.41 5.81
C ASN A 37 -2.98 -7.11 4.33
N LEU A 38 -3.71 -6.05 3.98
CA LEU A 38 -3.88 -5.63 2.58
C LEU A 38 -2.54 -5.29 1.92
N THR A 39 -1.65 -4.60 2.64
CA THR A 39 -0.30 -4.29 2.14
C THR A 39 0.54 -5.56 1.97
N ASN A 40 0.42 -6.51 2.91
CA ASN A 40 1.10 -7.80 2.81
C ASN A 40 0.64 -8.60 1.59
N TRP A 41 -0.66 -8.66 1.34
CA TRP A 41 -1.20 -9.32 0.15
C TRP A 41 -0.75 -8.61 -1.12
N LEU A 42 -0.80 -7.27 -1.14
CA LEU A 42 -0.30 -6.48 -2.27
C LEU A 42 1.16 -6.83 -2.60
N ARG A 43 2.07 -6.83 -1.61
CA ARG A 43 3.47 -7.16 -1.86
C ARG A 43 3.71 -8.62 -2.19
N THR A 44 2.90 -9.53 -1.67
CA THR A 44 3.06 -10.98 -1.91
C THR A 44 2.57 -11.39 -3.28
N LEU A 45 1.41 -10.85 -3.70
CA LEU A 45 0.70 -11.25 -4.92
C LEU A 45 1.12 -10.43 -6.13
N CYS A 46 1.35 -9.12 -5.97
CA CYS A 46 1.44 -8.20 -7.10
C CYS A 46 2.85 -7.62 -7.34
N PHE A 47 3.83 -7.89 -6.47
CA PHE A 47 5.17 -7.33 -6.67
C PHE A 47 6.08 -8.27 -7.47
N PRO A 48 7.03 -7.72 -8.26
CA PRO A 48 8.08 -8.50 -8.89
C PRO A 48 8.94 -9.28 -7.87
N GLU A 49 9.54 -10.38 -8.33
CA GLU A 49 10.49 -11.15 -7.52
C GLU A 49 11.65 -10.26 -7.07
N GLY A 50 12.09 -10.45 -5.82
CA GLY A 50 13.12 -9.62 -5.17
C GLY A 50 12.62 -8.32 -4.52
N GLN A 51 11.36 -7.91 -4.76
CA GLN A 51 10.77 -6.71 -4.16
C GLN A 51 9.69 -7.02 -3.10
N LYS A 52 9.32 -8.28 -2.93
CA LYS A 52 8.31 -8.76 -1.96
C LYS A 52 8.67 -8.48 -0.50
N THR A 53 9.95 -8.23 -0.20
CA THR A 53 10.47 -7.95 1.15
C THR A 53 10.43 -6.46 1.51
N MET A 54 9.92 -5.60 0.63
CA MET A 54 9.79 -4.18 0.91
C MET A 54 8.94 -3.91 2.15
N GLN A 55 9.43 -2.99 2.99
CA GLN A 55 8.69 -2.48 4.13
C GLN A 55 7.68 -1.41 3.71
N ILE A 56 6.62 -1.24 4.49
CA ILE A 56 5.52 -0.30 4.22
C ILE A 56 6.00 1.13 3.93
N ASP A 57 7.03 1.66 4.59
CA ASP A 57 7.50 3.04 4.33
C ASP A 57 8.05 3.21 2.91
N THR A 58 8.72 2.16 2.41
CA THR A 58 9.19 2.10 1.03
C THR A 58 8.01 1.96 0.07
N ILE A 59 7.07 1.06 0.37
CA ILE A 59 5.85 0.87 -0.44
C ILE A 59 5.07 2.19 -0.54
N ARG A 60 4.91 2.90 0.59
CA ARG A 60 4.21 4.18 0.66
C ARG A 60 4.88 5.20 -0.25
N THR A 61 6.21 5.30 -0.24
CA THR A 61 6.93 6.24 -1.10
C THR A 61 6.85 5.86 -2.58
N ARG A 62 6.92 4.57 -2.91
CA ARG A 62 7.02 4.09 -4.29
C ARG A 62 5.67 3.91 -5.00
N LEU A 63 4.57 3.71 -4.26
CA LEU A 63 3.24 3.45 -4.85
C LEU A 63 2.16 4.40 -4.35
N ILE A 64 2.07 4.65 -3.04
CA ILE A 64 0.92 5.35 -2.44
C ILE A 64 1.09 6.87 -2.54
N LYS A 65 2.27 7.38 -2.22
CA LYS A 65 2.64 8.80 -2.27
C LYS A 65 3.21 9.16 -3.65
N ALA A 66 2.63 8.61 -4.71
CA ALA A 66 2.99 8.90 -6.08
C ALA A 66 2.18 10.10 -6.59
N ALA A 67 2.87 11.19 -6.92
CA ALA A 67 2.24 12.36 -7.53
C ALA A 67 1.83 12.06 -8.97
N SER A 68 0.55 12.15 -9.27
CA SER A 68 0.01 11.92 -10.60
C SER A 68 -1.25 12.75 -10.86
N LYS A 69 -1.51 13.04 -12.14
CA LYS A 69 -2.76 13.64 -12.58
C LYS A 69 -3.71 12.55 -13.02
N VAL A 70 -4.89 12.47 -12.41
CA VAL A 70 -5.97 11.61 -12.92
C VAL A 70 -6.63 12.30 -14.10
N VAL A 71 -6.68 11.64 -15.25
CA VAL A 71 -7.26 12.16 -16.49
C VAL A 71 -8.32 11.19 -17.00
N LYS A 72 -9.49 11.71 -17.34
CA LYS A 72 -10.52 10.96 -18.04
C LYS A 72 -10.33 11.14 -19.55
N SER A 73 -10.23 10.04 -20.28
CA SER A 73 -10.23 10.04 -21.75
C SER A 73 -11.27 9.04 -22.24
N GLY A 74 -12.29 9.54 -22.96
CA GLY A 74 -13.46 8.75 -23.31
C GLY A 74 -14.16 8.19 -22.08
N ARG A 75 -14.26 6.85 -22.00
CA ARG A 75 -14.89 6.11 -20.89
C ARG A 75 -13.89 5.61 -19.83
N SER A 76 -12.59 5.90 -19.99
CA SER A 76 -11.54 5.34 -19.15
C SER A 76 -10.82 6.41 -18.32
N LEU A 77 -10.36 6.02 -17.13
CA LEU A 77 -9.53 6.82 -16.24
C LEU A 77 -8.07 6.39 -16.38
N TYR A 78 -7.17 7.36 -16.47
CA TYR A 78 -5.74 7.15 -16.59
C TYR A 78 -4.98 7.99 -15.58
N PHE A 79 -3.90 7.43 -15.04
CA PHE A 79 -2.93 8.18 -14.27
C PHE A 79 -1.86 8.74 -15.21
N LYS A 80 -1.61 10.04 -15.16
CA LYS A 80 -0.42 10.66 -15.76
C LYS A 80 0.59 10.91 -14.65
N LEU A 81 1.60 10.04 -14.55
CA LEU A 81 2.71 10.20 -13.62
C LEU A 81 3.61 11.36 -14.06
N SER A 82 4.29 12.00 -13.09
CA SER A 82 5.34 12.97 -13.40
C SER A 82 6.50 12.29 -14.13
N SER A 83 7.08 12.96 -15.13
CA SER A 83 8.30 12.47 -15.83
C SER A 83 9.49 12.31 -14.87
N SER A 84 9.54 13.10 -13.79
CA SER A 84 10.57 13.04 -12.75
C SER A 84 10.35 11.93 -11.72
N PHE A 85 9.24 11.18 -11.78
CA PHE A 85 8.98 10.13 -10.82
C PHE A 85 9.87 8.91 -11.09
N VAL A 86 10.80 8.64 -10.18
CA VAL A 86 11.84 7.60 -10.37
C VAL A 86 11.23 6.19 -10.44
N TYR A 87 10.10 5.95 -9.78
CA TYR A 87 9.51 4.62 -9.65
C TYR A 87 8.38 4.35 -10.66
N GLN A 88 8.33 5.06 -11.80
CA GLN A 88 7.29 4.89 -12.83
C GLN A 88 7.17 3.44 -13.30
N ASN A 89 8.29 2.80 -13.65
CA ASN A 89 8.28 1.42 -14.15
C ASN A 89 7.70 0.47 -13.11
N PHE A 90 8.18 0.56 -11.86
CA PHE A 90 7.66 -0.24 -10.76
C PHE A 90 6.16 -0.02 -10.51
N PHE A 91 5.70 1.24 -10.54
CA PHE A 91 4.29 1.57 -10.36
C PHE A 91 3.42 0.91 -11.43
N TRP A 92 3.79 1.05 -12.69
CA TRP A 92 3.04 0.46 -13.80
C TRP A 92 3.09 -1.06 -13.78
N ASP A 93 4.25 -1.66 -13.46
CA ASP A 93 4.39 -3.11 -13.33
C ASP A 93 3.45 -3.68 -12.27
N VAL A 94 3.40 -3.05 -11.09
CA VAL A 94 2.51 -3.46 -10.00
C VAL A 94 1.04 -3.24 -10.39
N LEU A 95 0.69 -2.09 -10.97
CA LEU A 95 -0.69 -1.81 -11.40
C LEU A 95 -1.16 -2.82 -12.44
N ASN A 96 -0.32 -3.15 -13.43
CA ASN A 96 -0.63 -4.14 -14.44
C ASN A 96 -0.83 -5.53 -13.83
N ARG A 97 -0.04 -5.91 -12.82
CA ARG A 97 -0.21 -7.18 -12.09
C ARG A 97 -1.51 -7.19 -11.29
N ILE A 98 -1.87 -6.10 -10.62
CA ILE A 98 -3.15 -5.96 -9.91
C ILE A 98 -4.32 -6.14 -10.88
N GLN A 99 -4.29 -5.50 -12.04
CA GLN A 99 -5.38 -5.58 -13.03
C GLN A 99 -5.54 -6.96 -13.65
N LYS A 100 -4.48 -7.77 -13.67
CA LYS A 100 -4.49 -9.16 -14.16
C LYS A 100 -4.70 -10.17 -13.04
N LEU A 101 -4.76 -9.74 -11.79
CA LEU A 101 -4.92 -10.64 -10.65
C LEU A 101 -6.31 -11.28 -10.73
N GLN A 102 -6.34 -12.60 -10.86
CA GLN A 102 -7.54 -13.41 -10.72
C GLN A 102 -7.42 -14.14 -9.38
N LEU A 103 -8.45 -14.00 -8.55
CA LEU A 103 -8.59 -14.78 -7.33
C LEU A 103 -9.37 -16.03 -7.71
N GLU A 104 -8.76 -17.20 -7.52
CA GLU A 104 -9.43 -18.51 -7.63
C GLU A 104 -10.40 -18.73 -6.46
#